data_AF-A0A7W9LJ61-F1
#
_entry.id   AF-A0A7W9LJ61-F1
#
_cell.length_a   1.000
_cell.length_b   1.000
_cell.length_c   1.000
_cell.angle_alpha   90.00
_cell.angle_beta   90.00
_cell.angle_gamma   90.00
#
_symmetry.space_group_name_H-M   'P 1'
#
loop_
_entity.id
_entity.type
_entity.pdbx_description
1 polymer ?
#
loop_
_entity_poly.entity_id
_entity_poly.type
_entity_poly.pdbx_seq_one_letter_code
_entity_poly.pdbx_strand_id
1 'polypeptide(L)'
;MSPGRAAAVTGAVVLAAWTVLGWRLAGSGDSAPTVVEAASTVGFVGLPYVVAAMILAHRVVRAARGPDLPARVVAVATAGRPRGVDWGAALRAELAHIDGRAGRWRFAAGCVEAALVGGSGRLARATAVPVFVVFAVLTFAGSRFMLAGQRVGLLAGIYLVALAVGAVAAAVGWAGRSFRAGLVSGATALAAGLAGVVAVAAIEAVTWYQRAGVWIIDGDVPAGGIASPGAAVTDAVVGMTSFGLLFALPFPVLGAALGAAAAGAAAAVRRRVSAGSPSG
;
A
#
# COMPACT_ATOMS: atom_id res chain seq x y z
N MET A 1 2.24 23.35 -13.51
CA MET A 1 2.90 22.09 -13.93
C MET A 1 1.84 21.12 -14.44
N SER A 2 2.04 20.47 -15.60
CA SER A 2 1.09 19.47 -16.09
C SER A 2 1.12 18.20 -15.22
N PRO A 3 0.01 17.44 -15.10
CA PRO A 3 -0.01 16.20 -14.31
C PRO A 3 1.05 15.18 -14.75
N GLY A 4 1.36 15.12 -16.05
CA GLY A 4 2.41 14.25 -16.59
C GLY A 4 3.82 14.64 -16.11
N ARG A 5 4.15 15.93 -16.13
CA ARG A 5 5.45 16.42 -15.62
C ARG A 5 5.61 16.17 -14.13
N ALA A 6 4.55 16.38 -13.34
CA ALA A 6 4.58 16.13 -11.90
C ALA A 6 4.82 14.66 -11.55
N ALA A 7 4.12 13.76 -12.25
CA ALA A 7 4.33 12.32 -12.11
C ALA A 7 5.76 11.93 -12.49
N ALA A 8 6.27 12.41 -13.64
CA ALA A 8 7.64 12.11 -14.09
C ALA A 8 8.70 12.58 -13.08
N VAL A 9 8.58 13.80 -12.55
CA VAL A 9 9.51 14.31 -11.52
C VAL A 9 9.44 13.47 -10.25
N THR A 10 8.24 13.12 -9.79
CA THR A 10 8.06 12.30 -8.59
C THR A 10 8.67 10.91 -8.80
N GLY A 11 8.42 10.28 -9.95
CA GLY A 11 8.98 8.99 -10.29
C GLY A 11 10.51 9.03 -10.36
N ALA A 12 11.08 10.06 -10.97
CA ALA A 12 12.53 10.25 -11.05
C ALA A 12 13.18 10.41 -9.67
N VAL A 13 12.57 11.20 -8.77
CA VAL A 13 13.06 11.38 -7.39
C VAL A 13 13.03 10.06 -6.62
N VAL A 14 11.93 9.31 -6.71
CA VAL A 14 11.80 8.02 -6.02
C VAL A 14 12.80 7.00 -6.58
N LEU A 15 12.98 6.97 -7.90
CA LEU A 15 13.96 6.09 -8.54
C LEU A 15 15.38 6.43 -8.09
N ALA A 16 15.75 7.72 -8.11
CA ALA A 16 17.06 8.16 -7.66
C ALA A 16 17.32 7.80 -6.19
N ALA A 17 16.33 7.99 -5.32
CA ALA A 17 16.44 7.60 -3.91
C ALA A 17 16.68 6.09 -3.74
N TRP A 18 15.96 5.26 -4.51
CA TRP A 18 16.15 3.80 -4.50
C TRP A 18 17.49 3.37 -5.08
N THR A 19 17.97 4.02 -6.14
CA THR A 19 19.31 3.74 -6.69
C THR A 19 20.39 4.05 -5.66
N VAL A 20 20.31 5.19 -4.98
CA VAL A 20 21.26 5.57 -3.92
C VAL A 20 21.19 4.58 -2.75
N LEU A 21 19.98 4.20 -2.32
CA LEU A 21 19.79 3.23 -1.24
C LEU A 21 20.35 1.86 -1.61
N GLY A 22 20.02 1.35 -2.80
CA GLY A 22 20.53 0.08 -3.31
C GLY A 22 22.06 0.08 -3.37
N TRP A 23 22.67 1.15 -3.87
CA TRP A 23 24.13 1.30 -3.90
C TRP A 23 24.75 1.31 -2.50
N ARG A 24 24.08 1.95 -1.52
CA ARG A 24 24.55 1.96 -0.12
C ARG A 24 24.45 0.59 0.53
N LEU A 25 23.39 -0.17 0.24
CA LEU A 25 23.17 -1.51 0.81
C LEU A 25 24.09 -2.55 0.19
N ALA A 26 24.46 -2.41 -1.08
CA ALA A 26 25.37 -3.32 -1.75
C ALA A 26 26.81 -3.28 -1.18
N GLY A 27 27.15 -2.25 -0.39
CA GLY A 27 28.51 -2.05 0.11
C GLY A 27 29.50 -1.67 -1.01
N SER A 28 30.72 -1.29 -0.64
CA SER A 28 31.77 -0.91 -1.60
C SER A 28 32.49 -2.12 -2.22
N GLY A 29 31.84 -3.28 -2.27
CA GLY A 29 32.47 -4.52 -2.75
C GLY A 29 32.42 -4.62 -4.27
N ASP A 30 33.57 -4.63 -4.93
CA ASP A 30 33.74 -4.72 -6.40
C ASP A 30 33.33 -6.07 -7.03
N SER A 31 32.60 -6.92 -6.30
CA SER A 31 32.16 -8.21 -6.82
C SER A 31 30.91 -8.06 -7.69
N ALA A 32 30.94 -8.63 -8.91
CA ALA A 32 29.79 -8.74 -9.82
C ALA A 32 28.44 -9.16 -9.18
N PRO A 33 28.37 -10.09 -8.19
CA PRO A 33 27.12 -10.41 -7.49
C PRO A 33 26.46 -9.20 -6.81
N THR A 34 27.24 -8.23 -6.33
CA THR A 34 26.76 -7.00 -5.68
C THR A 34 25.94 -6.12 -6.62
N VAL A 35 26.32 -6.07 -7.90
CA VAL A 35 25.60 -5.27 -8.92
C VAL A 35 24.25 -5.91 -9.26
N VAL A 36 24.20 -7.24 -9.38
CA VAL A 36 22.96 -7.97 -9.66
C VAL A 36 21.98 -7.83 -8.49
N GLU A 37 22.47 -7.94 -7.24
CA GLU A 37 21.66 -7.78 -6.04
C GLU A 37 21.11 -6.35 -5.92
N ALA A 38 21.93 -5.32 -6.15
CA ALA A 38 21.50 -3.93 -6.18
C ALA A 38 20.45 -3.68 -7.29
N ALA A 39 20.68 -4.19 -8.50
CA ALA A 39 19.74 -4.06 -9.61
C ALA A 39 18.41 -4.76 -9.31
N SER A 40 18.46 -5.95 -8.68
CA SER A 40 17.27 -6.68 -8.27
C SER A 40 16.49 -5.93 -7.19
N THR A 41 17.18 -5.29 -6.23
CA THR A 41 16.55 -4.48 -5.18
C THR A 41 15.85 -3.25 -5.78
N VAL A 42 16.51 -2.54 -6.69
CA VAL A 42 15.90 -1.39 -7.38
C VAL A 42 14.71 -1.83 -8.26
N GLY A 43 14.84 -2.94 -8.98
CA GLY A 43 13.80 -3.46 -9.86
C GLY A 43 12.59 -3.99 -9.12
N PHE A 44 12.78 -4.89 -8.15
CA PHE A 44 11.68 -5.54 -7.43
C PHE A 44 11.09 -4.67 -6.34
N VAL A 45 11.89 -3.86 -5.65
CA VAL A 45 11.41 -3.02 -4.55
C VAL A 45 11.17 -1.59 -5.03
N GLY A 46 12.14 -0.98 -5.71
CA GLY A 46 12.04 0.42 -6.13
C GLY A 46 10.95 0.70 -7.16
N LEU A 47 10.81 -0.13 -8.20
CA LEU A 47 9.87 0.12 -9.29
C LEU A 47 8.40 0.20 -8.83
N PRO A 48 7.88 -0.73 -7.97
CA PRO A 48 6.55 -0.57 -7.39
C PRO A 48 6.31 0.78 -6.71
N TYR A 49 7.28 1.32 -5.97
CA TYR A 49 7.18 2.64 -5.35
C TYR A 49 7.14 3.76 -6.37
N VAL A 50 8.01 3.72 -7.38
CA VAL A 50 8.02 4.70 -8.47
C VAL A 50 6.65 4.75 -9.14
N VAL A 51 6.09 3.60 -9.51
CA VAL A 51 4.78 3.51 -10.17
C VAL A 51 3.66 3.99 -9.24
N ALA A 52 3.65 3.57 -7.97
CA ALA A 52 2.65 4.01 -7.00
C ALA A 52 2.70 5.53 -6.79
N ALA A 53 3.90 6.10 -6.63
CA ALA A 53 4.11 7.54 -6.44
C ALA A 53 3.67 8.34 -7.67
N MET A 54 3.98 7.87 -8.89
CA MET A 54 3.51 8.49 -10.13
C MET A 54 1.98 8.49 -10.23
N ILE A 55 1.32 7.38 -9.87
CA ILE A 55 -0.15 7.27 -9.86
C ILE A 55 -0.76 8.27 -8.88
N LEU A 56 -0.22 8.33 -7.65
CA LEU A 56 -0.70 9.27 -6.63
C LEU A 56 -0.47 10.72 -7.06
N ALA A 57 0.74 11.07 -7.50
CA ALA A 57 1.07 12.41 -7.97
C ALA A 57 0.17 12.86 -9.13
N HIS A 58 -0.04 11.98 -10.13
CA HIS A 58 -0.94 12.25 -11.24
C HIS A 58 -2.36 12.54 -10.76
N ARG A 59 -2.88 11.71 -9.84
CA ARG A 59 -4.24 11.87 -9.29
C ARG A 59 -4.38 13.13 -8.45
N VAL A 60 -3.43 13.40 -7.56
CA VAL A 60 -3.43 14.60 -6.69
C VAL A 60 -3.34 15.85 -7.54
N VAL A 61 -2.41 15.93 -8.49
CA VAL A 61 -2.26 17.13 -9.35
C VAL A 61 -3.47 17.34 -10.26
N ARG A 62 -4.09 16.25 -10.74
CA ARG A 62 -5.33 16.35 -11.51
C ARG A 62 -6.50 16.83 -10.65
N ALA A 63 -6.61 16.37 -9.41
CA ALA A 63 -7.66 16.76 -8.47
C ALA A 63 -7.44 18.18 -7.93
N ALA A 64 -6.20 18.58 -7.67
CA ALA A 64 -5.81 19.89 -7.16
C ALA A 64 -5.84 21.00 -8.22
N ARG A 65 -6.73 20.91 -9.21
CA ARG A 65 -7.01 22.00 -10.13
C ARG A 65 -8.10 22.88 -9.50
N GLY A 66 -7.72 24.08 -9.10
CA GLY A 66 -8.63 25.04 -8.48
C GLY A 66 -7.99 26.41 -8.34
N PRO A 67 -8.83 27.47 -8.24
CA PRO A 67 -8.38 28.86 -8.19
C PRO A 67 -7.55 29.17 -6.93
N ASP A 68 -7.81 28.48 -5.81
CA ASP A 68 -7.10 28.67 -4.54
C ASP A 68 -6.82 27.34 -3.80
N LEU A 69 -6.00 27.39 -2.75
CA LEU A 69 -5.59 26.20 -1.98
C LEU A 69 -6.78 25.47 -1.30
N PRO A 70 -7.72 26.14 -0.60
CA PRO A 70 -8.90 25.48 -0.05
C PRO A 70 -9.71 24.71 -1.10
N ALA A 71 -9.95 25.28 -2.29
CA ALA A 71 -10.69 24.58 -3.34
C ALA A 71 -9.94 23.32 -3.81
N ARG A 72 -8.61 23.37 -3.87
CA ARG A 72 -7.79 22.18 -4.20
C ARG A 72 -7.92 21.09 -3.14
N VAL A 73 -7.92 21.46 -1.87
CA VAL A 73 -8.09 20.52 -0.75
C VAL A 73 -9.46 19.87 -0.80
N VAL A 74 -10.54 20.65 -0.99
CA VAL A 74 -11.90 20.10 -1.15
C VAL A 74 -12.00 19.20 -2.39
N ALA A 75 -11.38 19.60 -3.51
CA ALA A 75 -11.36 18.79 -4.72
C ALA A 75 -10.61 17.46 -4.53
N VAL A 76 -9.52 17.44 -3.76
CA VAL A 76 -8.81 16.20 -3.38
C VAL A 76 -9.64 15.36 -2.41
N ALA A 77 -10.23 15.96 -1.38
CA ALA A 77 -11.06 15.26 -0.38
C ALA A 77 -12.28 14.56 -1.02
N THR A 78 -12.81 15.15 -2.08
CA THR A 78 -13.95 14.62 -2.85
C THR A 78 -13.52 13.72 -4.02
N ALA A 79 -12.24 13.72 -4.40
CA ALA A 79 -11.70 12.86 -5.44
C ALA A 79 -11.81 11.38 -5.02
N GLY A 80 -12.77 10.66 -5.59
CA GLY A 80 -12.97 9.23 -5.38
C GLY A 80 -14.27 8.82 -4.70
N ARG A 81 -15.18 9.77 -4.41
CA ARG A 81 -16.57 9.43 -4.11
C ARG A 81 -17.27 8.84 -5.35
N PRO A 82 -18.26 7.94 -5.18
CA PRO A 82 -18.99 7.34 -6.30
C PRO A 82 -19.58 8.39 -7.24
N ARG A 83 -19.53 8.13 -8.55
CA ARG A 83 -20.15 9.00 -9.57
C ARG A 83 -21.67 8.86 -9.47
N GLY A 84 -22.40 9.95 -9.25
CA GLY A 84 -23.87 9.97 -9.25
C GLY A 84 -24.50 10.91 -8.23
N VAL A 85 -23.77 11.31 -7.19
CA VAL A 85 -24.20 12.35 -6.25
C VAL A 85 -23.32 13.56 -6.50
N ASP A 86 -23.92 14.72 -6.78
CA ASP A 86 -23.21 15.96 -7.13
C ASP A 86 -22.49 16.62 -5.94
N TRP A 87 -22.11 15.79 -4.96
CA TRP A 87 -21.58 16.16 -3.66
C TRP A 87 -20.31 17.01 -3.77
N GLY A 88 -19.42 16.64 -4.71
CA GLY A 88 -18.21 17.42 -4.96
C GLY A 88 -18.47 18.76 -5.64
N ALA A 89 -19.56 18.91 -6.40
CA ALA A 89 -19.98 20.20 -6.93
C ALA A 89 -20.64 21.05 -5.83
N ALA A 90 -21.52 20.43 -5.02
CA ALA A 90 -22.15 21.07 -3.88
C ALA A 90 -21.13 21.65 -2.89
N LEU A 91 -20.14 20.86 -2.43
CA LEU A 91 -19.09 21.36 -1.53
C LEU A 91 -18.23 22.48 -2.13
N ARG A 92 -18.03 22.47 -3.45
CA ARG A 92 -17.31 23.56 -4.14
C ARG A 92 -18.17 24.82 -4.24
N ALA A 93 -19.47 24.67 -4.47
CA ALA A 93 -20.42 25.77 -4.46
C ALA A 93 -20.53 26.37 -3.06
N GLU A 94 -20.65 25.56 -2.01
CA GLU A 94 -20.64 26.02 -0.62
C GLU A 94 -19.35 26.78 -0.29
N LEU A 95 -18.18 26.21 -0.63
CA LEU A 95 -16.90 26.89 -0.43
C LEU A 95 -16.84 28.26 -1.13
N ALA A 96 -17.48 28.41 -2.29
CA ALA A 96 -17.51 29.68 -3.03
C ALA A 96 -18.30 30.78 -2.31
N HIS A 97 -19.26 30.43 -1.46
CA HIS A 97 -20.04 31.37 -0.64
C HIS A 97 -19.39 31.68 0.72
N ILE A 98 -18.30 30.99 1.08
CA ILE A 98 -17.60 31.25 2.33
C ILE A 98 -16.57 32.36 2.12
N ASP A 99 -16.83 33.48 2.78
CA ASP A 99 -15.93 34.61 2.82
C ASP A 99 -14.75 34.39 3.78
N GLY A 100 -13.62 35.01 3.43
CA GLY A 100 -12.41 35.01 4.25
C GLY A 100 -11.60 33.71 4.17
N ARG A 101 -10.27 33.87 4.21
CA ARG A 101 -9.33 32.75 4.11
C ARG A 101 -9.51 31.73 5.24
N ALA A 102 -9.74 32.19 6.47
CA ALA A 102 -9.88 31.32 7.64
C ALA A 102 -11.14 30.44 7.57
N GLY A 103 -12.28 30.99 7.16
CA GLY A 103 -13.53 30.25 6.98
C GLY A 103 -13.40 29.15 5.93
N ARG A 104 -12.82 29.49 4.77
CA ARG A 104 -12.55 28.54 3.67
C ARG A 104 -11.66 27.37 4.10
N TRP A 105 -10.64 27.63 4.92
CA TRP A 105 -9.77 26.57 5.45
C TRP A 105 -10.46 25.67 6.46
N ARG A 106 -11.25 26.23 7.39
CA ARG A 106 -12.04 25.44 8.34
C ARG A 106 -13.02 24.52 7.61
N PHE A 107 -13.69 25.03 6.58
CA PHE A 107 -14.57 24.23 5.73
C PHE A 107 -13.82 23.12 4.99
N ALA A 108 -12.69 23.45 4.37
CA ALA A 108 -11.87 22.45 3.67
C ALA A 108 -11.35 21.35 4.61
N ALA A 109 -10.93 21.72 5.82
CA ALA A 109 -10.52 20.78 6.86
C ALA A 109 -11.68 19.86 7.29
N GLY A 110 -12.88 20.43 7.52
CA GLY A 110 -14.09 19.64 7.82
C GLY A 110 -14.45 18.67 6.69
N CYS A 111 -14.29 19.07 5.43
CA CYS A 111 -14.48 18.18 4.28
C CYS A 111 -13.46 17.03 4.28
N VAL A 112 -12.20 17.30 4.62
CA VAL A 112 -11.16 16.27 4.73
C VAL A 112 -11.49 15.30 5.87
N GLU A 113 -11.84 15.80 7.04
CA GLU A 113 -12.24 14.99 8.19
C GLU A 113 -13.46 14.11 7.86
N ALA A 114 -14.52 14.70 7.31
CA ALA A 114 -15.71 13.96 6.87
C ALA A 114 -15.39 12.93 5.77
N ALA A 115 -14.44 13.23 4.88
CA ALA A 115 -13.96 12.25 3.91
C ALA A 115 -13.28 11.08 4.62
N LEU A 116 -12.35 11.35 5.54
CA LEU A 116 -11.59 10.35 6.28
C LEU A 116 -12.49 9.45 7.14
N VAL A 117 -13.49 10.02 7.83
CA VAL A 117 -14.38 9.31 8.76
C VAL A 117 -15.58 8.65 8.03
N GLY A 118 -16.17 9.34 7.06
CA GLY A 118 -17.56 9.11 6.64
C GLY A 118 -17.78 8.23 5.40
N GLY A 119 -17.23 7.01 5.31
CA GLY A 119 -17.81 6.09 4.29
C GLY A 119 -17.10 4.80 3.93
N SER A 120 -15.84 4.61 4.27
CA SER A 120 -15.10 3.38 3.91
C SER A 120 -15.02 2.37 5.06
N GLY A 121 -15.42 2.76 6.27
CA GLY A 121 -15.16 2.00 7.49
C GLY A 121 -15.84 0.63 7.55
N ARG A 122 -16.99 0.40 6.91
CA ARG A 122 -17.68 -0.92 7.01
C ARG A 122 -16.98 -1.98 6.16
N LEU A 123 -16.69 -1.69 4.89
CA LEU A 123 -15.95 -2.62 4.02
C LEU A 123 -14.51 -2.81 4.49
N ALA A 124 -13.83 -1.72 4.88
CA ALA A 124 -12.49 -1.79 5.43
C ALA A 124 -12.43 -2.68 6.70
N ARG A 125 -13.36 -2.50 7.64
CA ARG A 125 -13.47 -3.37 8.83
C ARG A 125 -13.80 -4.82 8.47
N ALA A 126 -14.71 -5.03 7.52
CA ALA A 126 -15.07 -6.36 7.05
C ALA A 126 -13.88 -7.10 6.41
N THR A 127 -12.95 -6.38 5.77
CA THR A 127 -11.70 -6.96 5.25
C THR A 127 -10.62 -7.17 6.31
N ALA A 128 -10.59 -6.36 7.37
CA ALA A 128 -9.50 -6.37 8.35
C ALA A 128 -9.36 -7.71 9.09
N VAL A 129 -10.45 -8.18 9.70
CA VAL A 129 -10.46 -9.42 10.50
C VAL A 129 -10.06 -10.66 9.69
N PRO A 130 -10.67 -10.96 8.52
CA PRO A 130 -10.27 -12.15 7.77
C PRO A 130 -8.83 -12.06 7.26
N VAL A 131 -8.36 -10.87 6.86
CA VAL A 131 -6.96 -10.68 6.45
C VAL A 131 -6.02 -10.94 7.61
N PHE A 132 -6.29 -10.38 8.80
CA PHE A 132 -5.50 -10.65 10.00
C PHE A 132 -5.42 -12.16 10.28
N VAL A 133 -6.58 -12.84 10.31
CA VAL A 133 -6.65 -14.28 10.63
C VAL A 133 -5.90 -15.12 9.60
N VAL A 134 -6.12 -14.87 8.31
CA VAL A 134 -5.44 -15.60 7.23
C VAL A 134 -3.94 -15.44 7.34
N PHE A 135 -3.44 -14.21 7.51
CA PHE A 135 -2.00 -13.99 7.63
C PHE A 135 -1.42 -14.58 8.91
N ALA A 136 -2.11 -14.47 10.04
CA ALA A 136 -1.67 -15.12 11.28
C ALA A 136 -1.55 -16.65 11.10
N VAL A 137 -2.56 -17.29 10.50
CA VAL A 137 -2.55 -18.75 10.25
C VAL A 137 -1.44 -19.13 9.27
N LEU A 138 -1.27 -18.40 8.17
CA LEU A 138 -0.22 -18.68 7.19
C LEU A 138 1.18 -18.48 7.77
N THR A 139 1.40 -17.43 8.55
CA THR A 139 2.68 -17.19 9.26
C THR A 139 2.96 -18.31 10.25
N PHE A 140 1.96 -18.74 11.01
CA PHE A 140 2.12 -19.84 11.96
C PHE A 140 2.45 -21.15 11.25
N ALA A 141 1.66 -21.53 10.24
CA ALA A 141 1.88 -22.75 9.48
C ALA A 141 3.24 -22.74 8.76
N GLY A 142 3.59 -21.62 8.14
CA GLY A 142 4.90 -21.41 7.50
C GLY A 142 6.05 -21.51 8.50
N SER A 143 5.90 -20.91 9.68
CA SER A 143 6.87 -21.00 10.79
C SER A 143 7.14 -22.45 11.16
N ARG A 144 6.07 -23.23 11.36
CA ARG A 144 6.18 -24.65 11.75
C ARG A 144 6.81 -25.51 10.67
N PHE A 145 6.42 -25.28 9.41
CA PHE A 145 6.99 -25.99 8.27
C PHE A 145 8.49 -25.70 8.10
N MET A 146 8.87 -24.41 8.15
CA MET A 146 10.27 -24.00 7.98
C MET A 146 11.16 -24.47 9.12
N LEU A 147 10.66 -24.42 10.37
CA LEU A 147 11.40 -24.89 11.54
C LEU A 147 11.67 -26.40 11.50
N ALA A 148 10.72 -27.19 10.99
CA ALA A 148 10.85 -28.64 10.89
C ALA A 148 11.77 -29.09 9.74
N GLY A 149 11.83 -28.32 8.65
CA GLY A 149 12.60 -28.65 7.47
C GLY A 149 13.95 -27.93 7.40
N GLN A 150 13.96 -26.81 6.68
CA GLN A 150 15.18 -26.20 6.13
C GLN A 150 15.69 -24.99 6.92
N ARG A 151 14.91 -24.48 7.89
CA ARG A 151 15.24 -23.28 8.69
C ARG A 151 15.57 -22.05 7.83
N VAL A 152 14.85 -21.81 6.73
CA VAL A 152 15.12 -20.72 5.76
C VAL A 152 14.48 -19.38 6.21
N GLY A 153 14.11 -19.26 7.48
CA GLY A 153 13.38 -18.09 7.99
C GLY A 153 11.99 -17.89 7.38
N LEU A 154 11.33 -16.80 7.77
CA LEU A 154 9.98 -16.44 7.31
C LEU A 154 9.94 -15.26 6.33
N LEU A 155 11.08 -14.66 5.98
CA LEU A 155 11.14 -13.44 5.17
C LEU A 155 10.41 -13.59 3.82
N ALA A 156 10.49 -14.76 3.18
CA ALA A 156 9.79 -15.04 1.91
C ALA A 156 8.26 -14.88 2.00
N GLY A 157 7.67 -15.08 3.18
CA GLY A 157 6.23 -14.90 3.41
C GLY A 157 5.74 -13.46 3.25
N ILE A 158 6.64 -12.47 3.36
CA ILE A 158 6.30 -11.04 3.24
C ILE A 158 5.80 -10.70 1.83
N TYR A 159 6.32 -11.35 0.79
CA TYR A 159 5.86 -11.13 -0.59
C TYR A 159 4.39 -11.51 -0.78
N LEU A 160 3.91 -12.53 -0.08
CA LEU A 160 2.50 -12.92 -0.10
C LEU A 160 1.60 -11.85 0.53
N VAL A 161 2.09 -11.15 1.57
CA VAL A 161 1.40 -9.99 2.17
C VAL A 161 1.20 -8.91 1.10
N ALA A 162 2.28 -8.53 0.42
CA ALA A 162 2.25 -7.51 -0.62
C ALA A 162 1.24 -7.85 -1.74
N LEU A 163 1.29 -9.08 -2.25
CA LEU A 163 0.39 -9.54 -3.30
C LEU A 163 -1.08 -9.57 -2.85
N ALA A 164 -1.37 -10.11 -1.66
CA ALA A 164 -2.73 -10.18 -1.15
C ALA A 164 -3.33 -8.79 -0.89
N VAL A 165 -2.54 -7.87 -0.35
CA VAL A 165 -2.92 -6.47 -0.15
C VAL A 165 -3.27 -5.82 -1.48
N GLY A 166 -2.46 -6.03 -2.52
CA GLY A 166 -2.74 -5.57 -3.87
C GLY A 166 -4.02 -6.17 -4.44
N ALA A 167 -4.24 -7.48 -4.24
CA ALA A 167 -5.43 -8.17 -4.69
C ALA A 167 -6.71 -7.66 -4.02
N VAL A 168 -6.71 -7.45 -2.69
CA VAL A 168 -7.84 -6.87 -1.95
C VAL A 168 -8.13 -5.46 -2.46
N ALA A 169 -7.10 -4.62 -2.63
CA ALA A 169 -7.26 -3.27 -3.15
C ALA A 169 -7.84 -3.26 -4.57
N ALA A 170 -7.40 -4.18 -5.43
CA ALA A 170 -7.90 -4.34 -6.79
C ALA A 170 -9.35 -4.83 -6.82
N ALA A 171 -9.69 -5.86 -6.04
CA ALA A 171 -11.04 -6.41 -5.98
C ALA A 171 -12.06 -5.37 -5.50
N VAL A 172 -11.75 -4.65 -4.42
CA VAL A 172 -12.63 -3.59 -3.90
C VAL A 172 -12.68 -2.39 -4.85
N GLY A 173 -11.53 -2.02 -5.44
CA GLY A 173 -11.45 -0.95 -6.44
C GLY A 173 -12.29 -1.24 -7.68
N TRP A 174 -12.31 -2.49 -8.13
CA TRP A 174 -13.13 -2.99 -9.23
C TRP A 174 -14.62 -2.97 -8.86
N ALA A 175 -14.99 -3.64 -7.77
CA ALA A 175 -16.39 -3.77 -7.34
C ALA A 175 -17.04 -2.40 -7.04
N GLY A 176 -16.31 -1.53 -6.34
CA GLY A 176 -16.75 -0.18 -6.01
C GLY A 176 -16.54 0.84 -7.13
N ARG A 177 -15.89 0.45 -8.25
CA ARG A 177 -15.49 1.34 -9.35
C ARG A 177 -14.76 2.60 -8.86
N SER A 178 -14.00 2.47 -7.77
CA SER A 178 -13.41 3.59 -7.05
C SER A 178 -12.01 3.26 -6.56
N PHE A 179 -11.05 4.06 -7.02
CA PHE A 179 -9.68 4.03 -6.53
C PHE A 179 -9.60 4.25 -5.02
N ARG A 180 -10.41 5.16 -4.47
CA ARG A 180 -10.38 5.49 -3.04
C ARG A 180 -10.83 4.29 -2.21
N ALA A 181 -11.91 3.63 -2.61
CA ALA A 181 -12.41 2.45 -1.91
C ALA A 181 -11.38 1.31 -1.92
N GLY A 182 -10.75 1.08 -3.07
CA GLY A 182 -9.63 0.14 -3.21
C GLY A 182 -8.45 0.50 -2.31
N LEU A 183 -8.01 1.76 -2.33
CA LEU A 183 -6.85 2.22 -1.57
C LEU A 183 -7.06 2.08 -0.05
N VAL A 184 -8.23 2.49 0.46
CA VAL A 184 -8.54 2.39 1.90
C VAL A 184 -8.61 0.93 2.33
N SER A 185 -9.25 0.08 1.53
CA SER A 185 -9.37 -1.35 1.86
C SER A 185 -8.01 -2.05 1.79
N GLY A 186 -7.19 -1.71 0.79
CA GLY A 186 -5.80 -2.15 0.69
C GLY A 186 -4.95 -1.72 1.87
N ALA A 187 -5.01 -0.45 2.28
CA ALA A 187 -4.28 0.05 3.44
C ALA A 187 -4.74 -0.62 4.74
N THR A 188 -6.04 -0.89 4.87
CA THR A 188 -6.59 -1.60 6.03
C THR A 188 -6.15 -3.06 6.03
N ALA A 189 -6.17 -3.73 4.87
CA ALA A 189 -5.65 -5.09 4.71
C ALA A 189 -4.15 -5.15 5.01
N LEU A 190 -3.37 -4.14 4.60
CA LEU A 190 -1.96 -4.05 4.94
C LEU A 190 -1.76 -3.99 6.44
N ALA A 191 -2.41 -3.05 7.13
CA ALA A 191 -2.28 -2.91 8.58
C ALA A 191 -2.70 -4.18 9.32
N ALA A 192 -3.83 -4.78 8.94
CA ALA A 192 -4.34 -6.00 9.55
C ALA A 192 -3.44 -7.21 9.27
N GLY A 193 -2.96 -7.37 8.03
CA GLY A 193 -2.04 -8.43 7.64
C GLY A 193 -0.71 -8.33 8.38
N LEU A 194 -0.12 -7.13 8.44
CA LEU A 194 1.11 -6.88 9.19
C LEU A 194 0.94 -7.19 10.67
N ALA A 195 -0.17 -6.76 11.29
CA ALA A 195 -0.45 -7.05 12.68
C ALA A 195 -0.55 -8.56 12.93
N GLY A 196 -1.19 -9.32 12.02
CA GLY A 196 -1.26 -10.79 12.09
C GLY A 196 0.11 -11.45 11.99
N VAL A 197 0.92 -11.04 11.00
CA VAL A 197 2.29 -11.54 10.82
C VAL A 197 3.14 -11.24 12.05
N VAL A 198 3.16 -10.00 12.52
CA VAL A 198 3.99 -9.55 13.65
C VAL A 198 3.59 -10.24 14.95
N ALA A 199 2.28 -10.35 15.23
CA ALA A 199 1.80 -11.02 16.44
C ALA A 199 2.26 -12.48 16.49
N VAL A 200 2.14 -13.21 15.38
CA VAL A 200 2.57 -14.61 15.31
C VAL A 200 4.08 -14.73 15.29
N ALA A 201 4.79 -13.91 14.52
CA ALA A 201 6.25 -13.93 14.44
C ALA A 201 6.88 -13.65 15.81
N ALA A 202 6.32 -12.72 16.60
CA ALA A 202 6.78 -12.47 17.96
C ALA A 202 6.70 -13.71 18.85
N ILE A 203 5.57 -14.45 18.80
CA ILE A 203 5.39 -15.67 19.60
C ILE A 203 6.32 -16.78 19.09
N GLU A 204 6.37 -16.98 17.78
CA GLU A 204 7.16 -18.03 17.16
C GLU A 204 8.67 -17.77 17.29
N ALA A 205 9.12 -16.52 17.39
CA ALA A 205 10.53 -16.17 17.57
C ALA A 205 11.11 -16.81 18.85
N VAL A 206 10.32 -16.86 19.93
CA VAL A 206 10.72 -17.55 21.16
C VAL A 206 10.89 -19.05 20.92
N THR A 207 10.00 -19.66 20.14
CA THR A 207 10.08 -21.09 19.81
C THR A 207 11.31 -21.40 18.96
N TRP A 208 11.60 -20.57 17.95
CA TRP A 208 12.79 -20.71 17.09
C TRP A 208 14.08 -20.53 17.90
N TYR A 209 14.12 -19.52 18.76
CA TYR A 209 15.22 -19.30 19.71
C TYR A 209 15.47 -20.54 20.58
N GLN A 210 14.44 -21.06 21.25
CA GLN A 210 14.59 -22.19 22.18
C GLN A 210 14.95 -23.51 21.48
N ARG A 211 14.42 -23.75 20.28
CA ARG A 211 14.58 -25.05 19.60
C ARG A 211 15.78 -25.12 18.66
N ALA A 212 16.13 -24.00 18.03
CA ALA A 212 17.14 -23.95 16.98
C ALA A 212 18.25 -22.95 17.26
N GLY A 213 18.06 -21.99 18.17
CA GLY A 213 19.05 -20.94 18.45
C GLY A 213 19.25 -19.97 17.27
N VAL A 214 18.25 -19.82 16.41
CA VAL A 214 18.30 -19.00 15.19
C VAL A 214 17.24 -17.90 15.17
N TRP A 215 17.46 -16.85 14.38
CA TRP A 215 16.45 -15.81 14.15
C TRP A 215 15.32 -16.35 13.28
N ILE A 216 14.09 -15.89 13.53
CA ILE A 216 12.92 -16.33 12.75
C ILE A 216 12.87 -15.71 11.34
N ILE A 217 13.57 -14.59 11.13
CA ILE A 217 13.49 -13.82 9.89
C ILE A 217 14.22 -14.53 8.75
N ASP A 218 15.49 -14.84 8.97
CA ASP A 218 16.40 -15.45 7.99
C ASP A 218 16.74 -16.91 8.33
N GLY A 219 16.58 -17.32 9.59
CA GLY A 219 16.96 -18.64 10.06
C GLY A 219 18.43 -18.80 10.42
N ASP A 220 19.17 -17.70 10.50
CA ASP A 220 20.60 -17.71 10.74
C ASP A 220 20.94 -17.81 12.23
N VAL A 221 22.07 -18.47 12.52
CA VAL A 221 22.70 -18.48 13.85
C VAL A 221 23.60 -17.24 13.95
N PRO A 222 23.29 -16.25 14.80
CA PRO A 222 24.19 -15.12 14.98
C PRO A 222 25.53 -15.55 15.61
N ALA A 223 26.63 -14.95 15.17
CA ALA A 223 27.99 -15.31 15.62
C ALA A 223 28.20 -15.22 17.14
N GLY A 224 27.45 -14.35 17.83
CA GLY A 224 27.48 -14.21 19.30
C GLY A 224 26.34 -14.94 20.02
N GLY A 225 25.54 -15.74 19.33
CA GLY A 225 24.28 -16.28 19.85
C GLY A 225 23.20 -15.21 20.04
N ILE A 226 22.01 -15.64 20.46
CA ILE A 226 20.88 -14.75 20.77
C ILE A 226 20.86 -14.54 22.28
N ALA A 227 21.07 -13.31 22.72
CA ALA A 227 21.27 -12.98 24.13
C ALA A 227 20.08 -13.34 25.04
N SER A 228 18.85 -13.30 24.53
CA SER A 228 17.63 -13.64 25.28
C SER A 228 16.42 -13.88 24.38
N PRO A 229 15.34 -14.50 24.88
CA PRO A 229 14.06 -14.54 24.17
C PRO A 229 13.53 -13.16 23.78
N GLY A 230 13.75 -12.14 24.62
CA GLY A 230 13.32 -10.76 24.33
C GLY A 230 14.05 -10.16 23.14
N ALA A 231 15.32 -10.51 22.93
CA ALA A 231 16.07 -10.10 21.74
C ALA A 231 15.47 -10.74 20.48
N ALA A 232 15.14 -12.05 20.53
CA ALA A 232 14.48 -12.76 19.44
C ALA A 232 13.14 -12.12 19.04
N VAL A 233 12.31 -11.77 20.02
CA VAL A 233 11.02 -11.09 19.79
C VAL A 233 11.22 -9.71 19.17
N THR A 234 12.16 -8.93 19.72
CA THR A 234 12.42 -7.56 19.24
C THR A 234 12.88 -7.57 17.79
N ASP A 235 13.82 -8.44 17.46
CA ASP A 235 14.30 -8.63 16.08
C ASP A 235 13.14 -9.00 15.14
N ALA A 236 12.35 -10.01 15.50
CA ALA A 236 11.19 -10.44 14.73
C ALA A 236 10.18 -9.30 14.49
N VAL A 237 9.83 -8.53 15.52
CA VAL A 237 8.89 -7.41 15.41
C VAL A 237 9.45 -6.32 14.50
N VAL A 238 10.70 -5.90 14.74
CA VAL A 238 11.34 -4.81 13.98
C VAL A 238 11.52 -5.22 12.52
N GLY A 239 12.09 -6.39 12.26
CA GLY A 239 12.35 -6.84 10.91
C GLY A 239 11.07 -7.14 10.13
N MET A 240 10.10 -7.85 10.72
CA MET A 240 8.83 -8.13 10.02
C MET A 240 8.03 -6.86 9.74
N THR A 241 8.03 -5.89 10.66
CA THR A 241 7.37 -4.60 10.41
C THR A 241 8.11 -3.81 9.32
N SER A 242 9.43 -3.72 9.41
CA SER A 242 10.25 -2.93 8.49
C SER A 242 10.20 -3.49 7.07
N PHE A 243 10.50 -4.78 6.89
CA PHE A 243 10.41 -5.42 5.58
C PHE A 243 8.97 -5.51 5.10
N GLY A 244 8.03 -5.82 5.99
CA GLY A 244 6.62 -5.87 5.65
C GLY A 244 6.11 -4.56 5.07
N LEU A 245 6.41 -3.43 5.70
CA LEU A 245 6.11 -2.11 5.15
C LEU A 245 6.90 -1.86 3.86
N LEU A 246 8.20 -2.12 3.86
CA LEU A 246 9.06 -1.87 2.71
C LEU A 246 8.55 -2.57 1.44
N PHE A 247 8.12 -3.82 1.51
CA PHE A 247 7.67 -4.55 0.34
C PHE A 247 6.18 -4.32 0.02
N ALA A 248 5.32 -4.13 1.03
CA ALA A 248 3.87 -4.11 0.80
C ALA A 248 3.26 -2.71 0.64
N LEU A 249 3.96 -1.62 1.04
CA LEU A 249 3.41 -0.26 0.98
C LEU A 249 2.93 0.22 -0.40
N PRO A 250 3.56 -0.12 -1.54
CA PRO A 250 3.08 0.36 -2.85
C PRO A 250 1.83 -0.38 -3.34
N PHE A 251 1.59 -1.60 -2.86
CA PHE A 251 0.55 -2.49 -3.39
C PHE A 251 -0.90 -2.03 -3.17
N PRO A 252 -1.28 -1.37 -2.05
CA PRO A 252 -2.58 -0.71 -1.93
C PRO A 252 -2.88 0.25 -3.08
N VAL A 253 -1.88 1.04 -3.50
CA VAL A 253 -2.02 2.02 -4.58
C VAL A 253 -2.12 1.32 -5.93
N LEU A 254 -1.21 0.38 -6.21
CA LEU A 254 -1.16 -0.35 -7.48
C LEU A 254 -2.45 -1.15 -7.70
N GLY A 255 -2.87 -1.91 -6.69
CA GLY A 255 -4.10 -2.69 -6.74
C GLY A 255 -5.33 -1.80 -6.94
N ALA A 256 -5.48 -0.73 -6.15
CA ALA A 256 -6.59 0.20 -6.30
C ALA A 256 -6.66 0.86 -7.68
N ALA A 257 -5.50 1.20 -8.27
CA ALA A 257 -5.41 1.75 -9.61
C ALA A 257 -5.85 0.74 -10.67
N LEU A 258 -5.32 -0.48 -10.58
CA LEU A 258 -5.66 -1.58 -11.48
C LEU A 258 -7.16 -1.89 -11.45
N GLY A 259 -7.71 -2.10 -10.26
CA GLY A 259 -9.13 -2.42 -10.08
C GLY A 259 -10.06 -1.33 -10.64
N ALA A 260 -9.78 -0.07 -10.31
CA ALA A 260 -10.59 1.05 -10.80
C ALA A 260 -10.48 1.26 -12.32
N ALA A 261 -9.29 1.08 -12.90
CA ALA A 261 -9.07 1.22 -14.34
C ALA A 261 -9.83 0.13 -15.11
N ALA A 262 -9.70 -1.11 -14.65
CA ALA A 262 -10.24 -2.25 -15.34
C ALA A 262 -11.79 -2.27 -15.27
N ALA A 263 -12.39 -1.82 -14.16
CA ALA A 263 -13.84 -1.61 -14.09
C ALA A 263 -14.33 -0.49 -15.04
N GLY A 264 -13.52 0.55 -15.24
CA GLY A 264 -13.81 1.61 -16.22
C GLY A 264 -13.79 1.09 -17.66
N ALA A 265 -12.83 0.22 -17.99
CA ALA A 265 -12.74 -0.43 -19.29
C ALA A 265 -13.97 -1.32 -19.58
N ALA A 266 -14.37 -2.14 -18.60
CA ALA A 266 -15.55 -2.99 -18.72
C ALA A 266 -16.84 -2.18 -18.99
N ALA A 267 -17.01 -1.04 -18.31
CA ALA A 267 -18.14 -0.15 -18.54
C ALA A 267 -18.12 0.53 -19.93
N ALA A 268 -16.94 0.81 -20.48
CA ALA A 268 -16.80 1.36 -21.83
C ALA A 268 -17.19 0.35 -22.91
N VAL A 269 -16.77 -0.91 -22.76
CA VAL A 269 -17.14 -2.01 -23.68
C VAL A 269 -18.65 -2.21 -23.69
N ARG A 270 -19.29 -2.28 -22.51
CA ARG A 270 -20.75 -2.45 -22.39
C ARG A 270 -21.52 -1.35 -23.13
N ARG A 271 -21.09 -0.08 -23.02
CA ARG A 271 -21.74 1.05 -23.71
C ARG A 271 -21.63 0.97 -25.23
N ARG A 272 -20.49 0.51 -25.76
CA ARG A 272 -20.31 0.32 -27.22
C ARG A 272 -21.23 -0.77 -27.75
N VAL A 273 -21.36 -1.88 -27.02
CA VAL A 273 -22.27 -2.98 -27.38
C VAL A 273 -23.73 -2.49 -27.38
N SER A 274 -24.14 -1.72 -26.36
CA SER A 274 -25.51 -1.17 -26.31
C SER A 274 -25.81 -0.13 -27.40
N ALA A 275 -24.82 0.65 -27.83
CA ALA A 275 -25.00 1.65 -28.89
C ALA A 275 -25.02 1.06 -30.31
N GLY A 276 -24.45 -0.13 -30.49
CA GLY A 276 -24.40 -0.83 -31.79
C GLY A 276 -25.58 -1.74 -32.06
N SER A 277 -26.53 -1.89 -31.13
CA SER A 277 -27.74 -2.69 -31.35
C SER A 277 -28.75 -1.82 -32.12
N PRO A 278 -29.00 -2.10 -33.42
CA PRO A 278 -29.99 -1.35 -34.18
C PRO A 278 -31.36 -1.47 -33.50
N SER A 279 -32.07 -0.35 -33.36
CA SER A 279 -33.47 -0.32 -32.93
C SER A 279 -34.32 -0.94 -34.04
N GLY A 280 -34.47 -2.26 -33.98
CA GLY A 280 -35.44 -2.99 -34.79
C GLY A 280 -36.87 -2.66 -34.42
#